data_AF-A0A239F9P2-F1
#
_entry.id   AF-A0A239F9P2-F1
#
_cell.length_a   1.000
_cell.length_b   1.000
_cell.length_c   1.000
_cell.angle_alpha   90.00
_cell.angle_beta   90.00
_cell.angle_gamma   90.00
#
_symmetry.space_group_name_H-M   'P 1'
#
loop_
_entity.id
_entity.type
_entity.pdbx_description
1 polymer ?
#
loop_
_entity_poly.entity_id
_entity_poly.type
_entity_poly.pdbx_seq_one_letter_code
_entity_poly.pdbx_strand_id
1 'polypeptide(L)'
;MKKLLLLICISWLSVHAFDSQRAGFSVTVNGEINPYKLFSTFIMPGAEIVISSTEAITVKSSEVTVNATAFNTRWKLSAPITPGVYVANVTNKSGNVITVNVLVLTPLSQMSGEYLNKYRIGSYPSQPLRGNQIYNPPKGLFEVTQKNLHLKLTPHFTLSQFLCKQAGDFPKYVMVRERLLLKLEFILERVNEKGYEVETFGFISGYRTPFYNKSIGNVQYSRHVYGGAADIFIDQNKDGRMDDLNKDGTVDEKDVRIFYNIVESEYSKDRYSYFVGGLGFYRKNSRHSGFIHVDVRGSKARW
;
A
#
# COMPACT_ATOMS: atom_id res chain seq x y z
N MET A 1 -35.81 57.02 8.07
CA MET A 1 -34.49 56.48 7.66
C MET A 1 -34.22 55.19 8.44
N LYS A 2 -34.48 54.01 7.86
CA LYS A 2 -34.19 52.72 8.50
C LYS A 2 -32.77 52.29 8.10
N LYS A 3 -31.86 52.20 9.07
CA LYS A 3 -30.48 51.71 8.88
C LYS A 3 -30.54 50.21 8.62
N LEU A 4 -30.05 49.78 7.46
CA LEU A 4 -29.84 48.38 7.11
C LEU A 4 -28.49 47.94 7.70
N LEU A 5 -28.50 47.05 8.68
CA LEU A 5 -27.29 46.40 9.19
C LEU A 5 -26.93 45.26 8.23
N LEU A 6 -25.80 45.38 7.56
CA LEU A 6 -25.23 44.31 6.74
C LEU A 6 -24.41 43.40 7.66
N LEU A 7 -24.94 42.22 7.99
CA LEU A 7 -24.16 41.16 8.66
C LEU A 7 -23.23 40.52 7.63
N ILE A 8 -21.93 40.78 7.74
CA ILE A 8 -20.90 40.04 7.01
C ILE A 8 -20.68 38.72 7.76
N CYS A 9 -21.23 37.64 7.23
CA CYS A 9 -20.98 36.30 7.73
C CYS A 9 -19.62 35.83 7.19
N ILE A 10 -18.57 35.95 8.01
CA ILE A 10 -17.25 35.39 7.70
C ILE A 10 -17.32 33.90 7.98
N SER A 11 -17.56 33.10 6.94
CA SER A 11 -17.44 31.64 7.01
C SER A 11 -15.97 31.29 7.13
N TRP A 12 -15.55 30.85 8.31
CA TRP A 12 -14.26 30.19 8.50
C TRP A 12 -14.32 28.82 7.80
N LEU A 13 -13.85 28.74 6.56
CA LEU A 13 -13.53 27.47 5.93
C LEU A 13 -12.41 26.83 6.75
N SER A 14 -12.76 25.83 7.54
CA SER A 14 -11.80 25.00 8.26
C SER A 14 -11.08 24.17 7.21
N VAL A 15 -9.90 24.63 6.77
CA VAL A 15 -8.98 23.80 5.97
C VAL A 15 -8.52 22.69 6.91
N HIS A 16 -9.11 21.51 6.78
CA HIS A 16 -8.62 20.33 7.50
C HIS A 16 -7.27 19.96 6.91
N ALA A 17 -6.20 20.33 7.60
CA ALA A 17 -4.85 19.93 7.24
C ALA A 17 -4.75 18.40 7.23
N PHE A 18 -4.15 17.84 6.17
CA PHE A 18 -3.90 16.41 6.03
C PHE A 18 -3.16 15.85 7.24
N ASP A 19 -3.74 14.85 7.91
CA ASP A 19 -3.09 14.15 9.01
C ASP A 19 -2.28 12.97 8.47
N SER A 20 -0.96 13.13 8.40
CA SER A 20 -0.03 12.08 7.97
C SER A 20 -0.08 10.80 8.81
N GLN A 21 -0.69 10.83 10.00
CA GLN A 21 -0.76 9.69 10.92
C GLN A 21 0.62 9.11 11.26
N ARG A 22 1.65 9.95 11.27
CA ARG A 22 2.98 9.61 11.79
C ARG A 22 2.94 9.36 13.29
N ALA A 23 3.71 8.40 13.77
CA ALA A 23 3.66 7.93 15.15
C ALA A 23 4.55 8.70 16.13
N GLY A 24 5.37 9.64 15.65
CA GLY A 24 6.39 10.32 16.47
C GLY A 24 7.63 9.48 16.78
N PHE A 25 7.67 8.23 16.30
CA PHE A 25 8.84 7.36 16.27
C PHE A 25 8.76 6.41 15.07
N SER A 26 9.76 5.56 14.88
CA SER A 26 9.77 4.58 13.78
C SER A 26 10.17 3.21 14.27
N VAL A 27 9.61 2.18 13.63
CA VAL A 27 9.97 0.78 13.86
C VAL A 27 10.37 0.13 12.55
N THR A 28 11.43 -0.66 12.57
CA THR A 28 11.77 -1.56 11.48
C THR A 28 11.02 -2.86 11.68
N VAL A 29 10.22 -3.26 10.70
CA VAL A 29 9.48 -4.52 10.67
C VAL A 29 9.85 -5.23 9.38
N ASN A 30 10.42 -6.44 9.48
CA ASN A 30 10.85 -7.23 8.32
C ASN A 30 11.78 -6.46 7.34
N GLY A 31 12.65 -5.60 7.89
CA GLY A 31 13.60 -4.79 7.10
C GLY A 31 13.04 -3.50 6.51
N GLU A 32 11.76 -3.20 6.72
CA GLU A 32 11.09 -1.99 6.26
C GLU A 32 10.90 -1.01 7.43
N ILE A 33 11.30 0.25 7.26
CA ILE A 33 11.20 1.28 8.29
C ILE A 33 9.84 1.96 8.20
N ASN A 34 8.98 1.71 9.19
CA ASN A 34 7.67 2.32 9.31
C ASN A 34 7.66 3.51 10.29
N PRO A 35 7.33 4.72 9.83
CA PRO A 35 7.12 5.90 10.69
C PRO A 35 5.64 6.15 11.04
N TYR A 36 4.71 5.33 10.55
CA TYR A 36 3.27 5.55 10.67
C TYR A 36 2.65 4.80 11.86
N LYS A 37 1.53 5.29 12.39
CA LYS A 37 0.79 4.67 13.51
C LYS A 37 0.27 3.26 13.19
N LEU A 38 0.13 2.92 11.91
CA LEU A 38 -0.35 1.62 11.46
C LEU A 38 0.53 1.08 10.33
N PHE A 39 0.89 -0.19 10.42
CA PHE A 39 1.62 -0.88 9.36
C PHE A 39 1.23 -2.36 9.31
N SER A 40 1.37 -2.97 8.15
CA SER A 40 1.09 -4.40 7.96
C SER A 40 2.30 -5.10 7.38
N THR A 41 2.57 -6.31 7.88
CA THR A 41 3.58 -7.21 7.34
C THR A 41 2.95 -8.54 6.94
N PHE A 42 3.43 -9.12 5.85
CA PHE A 42 2.94 -10.37 5.27
C PHE A 42 3.94 -11.49 5.55
N ILE A 43 3.55 -12.49 6.33
CA ILE A 43 4.46 -13.53 6.81
C ILE A 43 3.87 -14.93 6.66
N MET A 44 4.74 -15.91 6.38
CA MET A 44 4.35 -17.31 6.33
C MET A 44 3.96 -17.85 7.72
N PRO A 45 3.05 -18.82 7.80
CA PRO A 45 2.74 -19.55 9.03
C PRO A 45 3.98 -20.00 9.79
N GLY A 46 4.03 -19.71 11.09
CA GLY A 46 5.13 -20.12 11.98
C GLY A 46 6.46 -19.40 11.78
N ALA A 47 6.59 -18.50 10.80
CA ALA A 47 7.83 -17.78 10.58
C ALA A 47 8.02 -16.67 11.63
N GLU A 48 9.28 -16.27 11.85
CA GLU A 48 9.63 -15.19 12.76
C GLU A 48 9.89 -13.88 12.01
N ILE A 49 9.44 -12.76 12.59
CA ILE A 49 9.92 -11.42 12.26
C ILE A 49 10.68 -10.81 13.42
N VAL A 50 11.54 -9.86 13.08
CA VAL A 50 12.16 -8.95 14.03
C VAL A 50 11.46 -7.60 13.93
N ILE A 51 11.08 -7.06 15.09
CA ILE A 51 10.72 -5.65 15.27
C ILE A 51 11.87 -4.96 15.99
N SER A 52 12.35 -3.85 15.46
CA SER A 52 13.39 -3.06 16.12
C SER A 52 13.17 -1.56 15.99
N SER A 53 13.74 -0.79 16.90
CA SER A 53 13.74 0.68 16.88
C SER A 53 15.12 1.21 17.29
N THR A 54 15.40 2.47 16.96
CA THR A 54 16.59 3.18 17.47
C THR A 54 16.45 3.55 18.94
N GLU A 55 15.22 3.57 19.46
CA GLU A 55 14.91 3.78 20.87
C GLU A 55 14.31 2.53 21.52
N ALA A 56 14.27 2.52 22.86
CA ALA A 56 13.68 1.41 23.60
C ALA A 56 12.18 1.33 23.35
N ILE A 57 11.70 0.12 23.09
CA ILE A 57 10.31 -0.18 22.78
C ILE A 57 9.82 -1.37 23.61
N THR A 58 8.51 -1.45 23.80
CA THR A 58 7.82 -2.65 24.29
C THR A 58 6.91 -3.15 23.20
N VAL A 59 6.89 -4.47 22.98
CA VAL A 59 5.95 -5.11 22.06
C VAL A 59 4.98 -5.97 22.85
N LYS A 60 3.68 -5.82 22.57
CA LYS A 60 2.61 -6.62 23.19
C LYS A 60 1.67 -7.17 22.12
N SER A 61 1.29 -8.43 22.28
CA SER A 61 0.23 -9.09 21.51
C SER A 61 -0.40 -10.18 22.37
N SER A 62 -1.71 -10.37 22.26
CA SER A 62 -2.42 -11.53 22.81
C SER A 62 -2.55 -12.68 21.83
N GLU A 63 -2.20 -12.47 20.56
CA GLU A 63 -2.49 -13.40 19.46
C GLU A 63 -1.22 -13.90 18.75
N VAL A 64 -0.10 -13.20 18.91
CA VAL A 64 1.22 -13.54 18.35
C VAL A 64 2.18 -13.80 19.50
N THR A 65 3.04 -14.81 19.39
CA THR A 65 4.07 -15.07 20.39
C THR A 65 5.14 -13.97 20.30
N VAL A 66 5.32 -13.23 21.39
CA VAL A 66 6.32 -12.16 21.52
C VAL A 66 7.46 -12.63 22.41
N ASN A 67 8.66 -12.68 21.85
CA ASN A 67 9.87 -13.05 22.56
C ASN A 67 10.76 -11.82 22.76
N ALA A 68 11.06 -11.51 24.02
CA ALA A 68 12.04 -10.48 24.36
C ALA A 68 13.43 -10.90 23.86
N THR A 69 14.23 -9.94 23.40
CA THR A 69 15.66 -10.16 23.16
C THR A 69 16.48 -9.57 24.30
N ALA A 70 17.80 -9.78 24.28
CA ALA A 70 18.71 -9.15 25.23
C ALA A 70 18.67 -7.60 25.18
N PHE A 71 18.13 -7.01 24.11
CA PHE A 71 18.04 -5.57 23.91
C PHE A 71 16.57 -5.12 23.91
N ASN A 72 16.24 -4.10 24.70
CA ASN A 72 14.90 -3.49 24.72
C ASN A 72 14.57 -2.67 23.46
N THR A 73 15.51 -2.58 22.51
CA THR A 73 15.33 -1.98 21.18
C THR A 73 14.93 -3.02 20.12
N ARG A 74 14.87 -4.31 20.48
CA ARG A 74 14.64 -5.40 19.54
C ARG A 74 13.78 -6.51 20.14
N TRP A 75 12.80 -6.96 19.37
CA TRP A 75 11.85 -8.00 19.76
C TRP A 75 11.68 -8.99 18.61
N LYS A 76 11.43 -10.26 18.95
CA LYS A 76 11.08 -11.30 17.98
C LYS A 76 9.61 -11.64 18.11
N LEU A 77 8.92 -11.77 16.98
CA LEU A 77 7.53 -12.20 16.94
C LEU A 77 7.45 -13.46 16.08
N SER A 78 6.82 -14.51 16.61
CA SER A 78 6.57 -15.75 15.87
C SER A 78 5.12 -15.77 15.42
N ALA A 79 4.91 -15.79 14.11
CA ALA A 79 3.59 -15.81 13.51
C ALA A 79 2.82 -17.09 13.89
N PRO A 80 1.51 -17.01 14.15
CA PRO A 80 0.67 -18.20 14.30
C PRO A 80 0.77 -19.14 13.09
N ILE A 81 0.43 -20.42 13.30
CA ILE A 81 0.37 -21.42 12.21
C ILE A 81 -0.88 -21.24 11.35
N THR A 82 -1.94 -20.67 11.92
CA THR A 82 -3.20 -20.44 11.21
C THR A 82 -3.10 -19.16 10.37
N PRO A 83 -3.43 -19.18 9.07
CA PRO A 83 -3.57 -17.96 8.27
C PRO A 83 -4.63 -17.01 8.86
N GLY A 84 -4.38 -15.71 8.82
CA GLY A 84 -5.28 -14.73 9.42
C GLY A 84 -4.65 -13.37 9.69
N VAL A 85 -5.47 -12.47 10.24
CA VAL A 85 -5.03 -11.16 10.74
C VAL A 85 -4.73 -11.29 12.22
N TYR A 86 -3.54 -10.87 12.62
CA TYR A 86 -3.15 -10.77 14.02
C TYR A 86 -2.56 -9.40 14.31
N VAL A 87 -2.59 -8.96 15.57
CA VAL A 87 -2.11 -7.61 15.91
C VAL A 87 -1.02 -7.65 16.97
N ALA A 88 0.03 -6.85 16.76
CA ALA A 88 1.00 -6.50 17.78
C ALA A 88 1.09 -4.98 17.93
N ASN A 89 1.13 -4.49 19.17
CA ASN A 89 1.31 -3.08 19.46
C ASN A 89 2.74 -2.83 19.95
N VAL A 90 3.40 -1.85 19.35
CA VAL A 90 4.74 -1.39 19.72
C VAL A 90 4.60 -0.04 20.39
N THR A 91 5.14 0.11 21.59
CA THR A 91 5.04 1.35 22.38
C THR A 91 6.44 1.85 22.72
N ASN A 92 6.70 3.15 22.50
CA ASN A 92 7.94 3.79 22.92
C ASN A 92 7.85 4.36 24.35
N LYS A 93 8.94 4.92 24.87
CA LYS A 93 8.97 5.50 26.23
C LYS A 93 8.01 6.69 26.42
N SER A 94 7.73 7.44 25.34
CA SER A 94 6.81 8.59 25.36
C SER A 94 5.34 8.18 25.33
N GLY A 95 5.03 6.88 25.25
CA GLY A 95 3.66 6.38 25.16
C GLY A 95 3.07 6.39 23.75
N ASN A 96 3.85 6.75 22.73
CA ASN A 96 3.41 6.65 21.34
C ASN A 96 3.28 5.18 20.94
N VAL A 97 2.27 4.87 20.13
CA VAL A 97 1.95 3.50 19.70
C VAL A 97 2.02 3.37 18.19
N ILE A 98 2.65 2.29 17.73
CA ILE A 98 2.53 1.76 16.37
C ILE A 98 1.84 0.40 16.44
N THR A 99 0.72 0.27 15.74
CA THR A 99 0.03 -1.01 15.54
C THR A 99 0.60 -1.70 14.31
N VAL A 100 1.01 -2.95 14.48
CA VAL A 100 1.51 -3.82 13.42
C VAL A 100 0.52 -4.95 13.20
N ASN A 101 -0.15 -4.95 12.04
CA ASN A 101 -0.90 -6.11 11.59
C ASN A 101 0.09 -7.17 11.08
N VAL A 102 0.06 -8.34 11.68
CA VAL A 102 0.78 -9.53 11.24
C VAL A 102 -0.17 -10.37 10.40
N LEU A 103 -0.06 -10.24 9.08
CA LEU A 103 -0.91 -10.91 8.11
C LEU A 103 -0.31 -12.26 7.74
N VAL A 104 -0.83 -13.33 8.34
CA VAL A 104 -0.33 -14.68 8.13
C VAL A 104 -0.91 -15.24 6.84
N LEU A 105 -0.01 -15.64 5.94
CA LEU A 105 -0.31 -16.06 4.57
C LEU A 105 -0.89 -17.47 4.50
N THR A 106 -1.69 -17.71 3.46
CA THR A 106 -1.99 -19.07 2.99
C THR A 106 -0.86 -19.54 2.07
N PRO A 107 -0.17 -20.66 2.37
CA PRO A 107 0.93 -21.15 1.54
C PRO A 107 0.51 -21.50 0.11
N LEU A 108 1.31 -21.12 -0.89
CA LEU A 108 1.06 -21.53 -2.29
C LEU A 108 1.29 -23.03 -2.51
N SER A 109 2.01 -23.72 -1.60
CA SER A 109 2.14 -25.18 -1.64
C SER A 109 0.82 -25.93 -1.43
N GLN A 110 -0.23 -25.23 -0.98
CA GLN A 110 -1.59 -25.79 -0.85
C GLN A 110 -2.39 -25.68 -2.16
N MET A 111 -1.82 -25.12 -3.23
CA MET A 111 -2.51 -25.05 -4.52
C MET A 111 -2.77 -26.44 -5.09
N SER A 112 -3.97 -26.61 -5.67
CA SER A 112 -4.31 -27.74 -6.52
C SER A 112 -4.38 -27.26 -7.97
N GLY A 113 -3.39 -27.63 -8.78
CA GLY A 113 -3.19 -27.06 -10.11
C GLY A 113 -2.97 -25.54 -10.05
N GLU A 114 -3.82 -24.77 -10.71
CA GLU A 114 -3.75 -23.29 -10.73
C GLU A 114 -4.59 -22.60 -9.64
N TYR A 115 -5.17 -23.37 -8.71
CA TYR A 115 -6.17 -22.87 -7.76
C TYR A 115 -5.67 -22.95 -6.33
N LEU A 116 -5.89 -21.88 -5.58
CA LEU A 116 -5.82 -21.89 -4.12
C LEU A 116 -7.26 -21.82 -3.60
N ASN A 117 -7.72 -22.88 -2.92
CA ASN A 117 -9.14 -23.15 -2.73
C ASN A 117 -9.88 -23.13 -4.09
N LYS A 118 -10.92 -22.31 -4.24
CA LYS A 118 -11.69 -22.17 -5.49
C LYS A 118 -11.25 -20.98 -6.35
N TYR A 119 -10.26 -20.19 -5.89
CA TYR A 119 -9.83 -18.98 -6.58
C TYR A 119 -8.61 -19.28 -7.47
N ARG A 120 -8.73 -18.98 -8.76
CA ARG A 120 -7.67 -19.23 -9.73
C ARG A 120 -6.54 -18.21 -9.56
N ILE A 121 -5.37 -18.68 -9.16
CA ILE A 121 -4.14 -17.89 -9.10
C ILE A 121 -3.45 -17.93 -10.47
N GLY A 122 -3.42 -19.10 -11.13
CA GLY A 122 -2.60 -19.32 -12.31
C GLY A 122 -1.15 -19.66 -11.94
N SER A 123 -0.25 -19.60 -12.93
CA SER A 123 1.14 -20.01 -12.75
C SER A 123 2.09 -18.82 -12.80
N TYR A 124 2.98 -18.76 -11.82
CA TYR A 124 4.14 -17.89 -11.87
C TYR A 124 5.21 -18.46 -12.83
N PRO A 125 6.05 -17.62 -13.45
CA PRO A 125 7.21 -18.10 -14.20
C PRO A 125 8.13 -18.95 -13.32
N SER A 126 8.68 -20.03 -13.87
CA SER A 126 9.54 -20.97 -13.14
C SER A 126 10.92 -20.37 -12.80
N GLN A 127 11.37 -19.39 -13.58
CA GLN A 127 12.62 -18.69 -13.37
C GLN A 127 12.38 -17.20 -13.13
N PRO A 128 13.09 -16.56 -12.19
CA PRO A 128 13.01 -15.12 -12.03
C PRO A 128 13.57 -14.40 -13.26
N LEU A 129 12.97 -13.25 -13.62
CA LEU A 129 13.44 -12.43 -14.74
C LEU A 129 14.92 -12.06 -14.56
N ARG A 130 15.77 -12.58 -15.45
CA ARG A 130 17.24 -12.36 -15.42
C ARG A 130 17.88 -12.73 -14.07
N GLY A 131 17.38 -13.75 -13.38
CA GLY A 131 17.93 -14.16 -12.09
C GLY A 131 17.58 -13.23 -10.90
N ASN A 132 16.82 -12.16 -11.12
CA ASN A 132 16.55 -11.18 -10.08
C ASN A 132 15.48 -11.69 -9.10
N GLN A 133 15.88 -11.90 -7.84
CA GLN A 133 15.06 -12.45 -6.76
C GLN A 133 13.76 -11.68 -6.49
N ILE A 134 13.65 -10.41 -6.90
CA ILE A 134 12.40 -9.66 -6.77
C ILE A 134 11.25 -10.24 -7.62
N TYR A 135 11.58 -11.08 -8.60
CA TYR A 135 10.65 -11.84 -9.45
C TYR A 135 10.52 -13.32 -9.03
N ASN A 136 11.00 -13.69 -7.84
CA ASN A 136 10.66 -14.98 -7.26
C ASN A 136 9.15 -15.02 -6.95
N PRO A 137 8.48 -16.15 -7.21
CA PRO A 137 7.09 -16.36 -6.76
C PRO A 137 6.97 -16.13 -5.25
N PRO A 138 5.87 -15.51 -4.78
CA PRO A 138 5.62 -15.42 -3.35
C PRO A 138 5.42 -16.83 -2.76
N LYS A 139 5.85 -17.04 -1.52
CA LYS A 139 5.68 -18.35 -0.84
C LYS A 139 4.23 -18.63 -0.43
N GLY A 140 3.43 -17.58 -0.28
CA GLY A 140 2.03 -17.62 0.09
C GLY A 140 1.33 -16.32 -0.29
N LEU A 141 0.00 -16.32 -0.20
CA LEU A 141 -0.85 -15.16 -0.44
C LEU A 141 -1.79 -14.97 0.75
N PHE A 142 -2.13 -13.72 1.05
CA PHE A 142 -3.04 -13.41 2.14
C PHE A 142 -4.48 -13.68 1.72
N GLU A 143 -5.21 -14.39 2.59
CA GLU A 143 -6.62 -14.73 2.35
C GLU A 143 -7.53 -13.52 2.65
N VAL A 144 -8.23 -13.07 1.63
CA VAL A 144 -9.21 -11.99 1.71
C VAL A 144 -10.59 -12.63 1.78
N THR A 145 -11.36 -12.23 2.78
CA THR A 145 -12.76 -12.61 2.98
C THR A 145 -13.61 -11.36 3.06
N GLN A 146 -14.94 -11.50 3.00
CA GLN A 146 -15.83 -10.34 3.18
C GLN A 146 -15.57 -9.59 4.50
N LYS A 147 -15.16 -10.29 5.56
CA LYS A 147 -14.93 -9.73 6.89
C LYS A 147 -13.71 -8.81 6.96
N ASN A 148 -12.68 -9.03 6.14
CA ASN A 148 -11.41 -8.29 6.22
C ASN A 148 -11.17 -7.33 5.05
N LEU A 149 -12.13 -7.15 4.14
CA LEU A 149 -12.00 -6.28 2.98
C LEU A 149 -11.59 -4.84 3.34
N HIS A 150 -12.12 -4.32 4.44
CA HIS A 150 -11.88 -2.96 4.89
C HIS A 150 -10.73 -2.85 5.90
N LEU A 151 -9.95 -3.92 6.09
CA LEU A 151 -8.76 -3.89 6.91
C LEU A 151 -7.80 -2.82 6.37
N LYS A 152 -7.45 -1.85 7.20
CA LYS A 152 -6.39 -0.88 6.89
C LYS A 152 -5.04 -1.59 6.91
N LEU A 153 -4.28 -1.46 5.83
CA LEU A 153 -2.91 -1.96 5.73
C LEU A 153 -1.90 -0.94 6.30
N THR A 154 -2.18 0.33 6.04
CA THR A 154 -1.50 1.51 6.58
C THR A 154 -2.58 2.58 6.87
N PRO A 155 -2.28 3.76 7.45
CA PRO A 155 -3.33 4.69 7.87
C PRO A 155 -4.31 5.08 6.76
N HIS A 156 -3.83 5.19 5.52
CA HIS A 156 -4.59 5.71 4.38
C HIS A 156 -4.91 4.65 3.31
N PHE A 157 -4.44 3.41 3.45
CA PHE A 157 -4.69 2.36 2.46
C PHE A 157 -5.31 1.11 3.08
N THR A 158 -6.27 0.54 2.37
CA THR A 158 -7.06 -0.63 2.78
C THR A 158 -6.76 -1.83 1.88
N LEU A 159 -7.05 -3.03 2.39
CA LEU A 159 -6.84 -4.30 1.69
C LEU A 159 -7.61 -4.36 0.36
N SER A 160 -8.84 -3.85 0.31
CA SER A 160 -9.70 -3.87 -0.88
C SER A 160 -9.11 -3.13 -2.08
N GLN A 161 -8.37 -2.03 -1.85
CA GLN A 161 -7.70 -1.27 -2.93
C GLN A 161 -6.66 -2.13 -3.67
N PHE A 162 -6.06 -3.11 -3.01
CA PHE A 162 -5.08 -4.01 -3.62
C PHE A 162 -5.68 -5.27 -4.23
N LEU A 163 -6.97 -5.53 -4.04
CA LEU A 163 -7.60 -6.76 -4.45
C LEU A 163 -7.65 -6.90 -5.98
N CYS A 164 -7.40 -8.11 -6.48
CA CYS A 164 -7.45 -8.37 -7.91
C CYS A 164 -8.89 -8.23 -8.44
N LYS A 165 -9.05 -7.52 -9.56
CA LYS A 165 -10.34 -7.32 -10.26
C LYS A 165 -10.91 -8.58 -10.92
N GLN A 166 -10.20 -9.71 -10.83
CA GLN A 166 -10.71 -11.00 -11.26
C GLN A 166 -12.03 -11.34 -10.54
N ALA A 167 -13.03 -11.67 -11.35
CA ALA A 167 -14.32 -12.16 -10.89
C ALA A 167 -14.17 -13.49 -10.13
N GLY A 168 -15.12 -13.75 -9.23
CA GLY A 168 -15.13 -14.95 -8.39
C GLY A 168 -15.50 -14.63 -6.95
N ASP A 169 -15.94 -15.67 -6.25
CA ASP A 169 -16.35 -15.58 -4.85
C ASP A 169 -15.16 -15.51 -3.89
N PHE A 170 -15.46 -15.20 -2.63
CA PHE A 170 -14.50 -15.28 -1.55
C PHE A 170 -14.30 -16.75 -1.08
N PRO A 171 -13.11 -17.10 -0.55
CA PRO A 171 -11.96 -16.23 -0.38
C PRO A 171 -11.24 -15.88 -1.69
N LYS A 172 -10.71 -14.65 -1.73
CA LYS A 172 -9.76 -14.19 -2.75
C LYS A 172 -8.37 -14.09 -2.13
N TYR A 173 -7.35 -13.87 -2.94
CA TYR A 173 -5.97 -13.82 -2.46
C TYR A 173 -5.21 -12.61 -2.97
N VAL A 174 -4.36 -12.07 -2.10
CA VAL A 174 -3.56 -10.87 -2.39
C VAL A 174 -2.16 -11.02 -1.82
N MET A 175 -1.17 -10.42 -2.50
CA MET A 175 0.13 -10.13 -1.91
C MET A 175 0.44 -8.67 -2.17
N VAL A 176 0.93 -7.97 -1.14
CA VAL A 176 1.41 -6.60 -1.26
C VAL A 176 2.80 -6.55 -0.64
N ARG A 177 3.77 -5.99 -1.37
CA ARG A 177 5.09 -5.72 -0.80
C ARG A 177 4.97 -4.57 0.16
N GLU A 178 5.45 -4.74 1.38
CA GLU A 178 5.40 -3.74 2.43
C GLU A 178 6.01 -2.39 2.00
N ARG A 179 7.09 -2.42 1.23
CA ARG A 179 7.69 -1.22 0.65
C ARG A 179 6.75 -0.41 -0.24
N LEU A 180 5.85 -1.08 -0.98
CA LEU A 180 4.85 -0.40 -1.79
C LEU A 180 3.89 0.39 -0.90
N LEU A 181 3.46 -0.18 0.24
CA LEU A 181 2.60 0.51 1.19
C LEU A 181 3.26 1.79 1.71
N LEU A 182 4.52 1.71 2.14
CA LEU A 182 5.29 2.87 2.61
C LEU A 182 5.49 3.91 1.49
N LYS A 183 5.76 3.46 0.26
CA LYS A 183 5.89 4.34 -0.90
C LYS A 183 4.59 5.10 -1.18
N LEU A 184 3.44 4.44 -1.05
CA LEU A 184 2.13 5.06 -1.29
C LEU A 184 1.80 6.11 -0.22
N GLU A 185 2.04 5.81 1.06
CA GLU A 185 1.92 6.79 2.16
C GLU A 185 2.84 8.00 1.94
N PHE A 186 4.10 7.75 1.53
CA PHE A 186 5.03 8.82 1.19
C PHE A 186 4.51 9.69 0.03
N ILE A 187 4.02 9.08 -1.06
CA ILE A 187 3.49 9.81 -2.20
C ILE A 187 2.26 10.63 -1.80
N LEU A 188 1.39 10.07 -0.96
CA LEU A 188 0.20 10.74 -0.44
C LEU A 188 0.56 12.00 0.35
N GLU A 189 1.57 11.94 1.22
CA GLU A 189 2.08 13.14 1.89
C GLU A 189 2.57 14.19 0.90
N ARG A 190 3.34 13.80 -0.13
CA ARG A 190 3.87 14.76 -1.12
C ARG A 190 2.77 15.40 -1.94
N VAL A 191 1.72 14.65 -2.28
CA VAL A 191 0.54 15.16 -2.98
C VAL A 191 -0.19 16.18 -2.11
N ASN A 192 -0.43 15.87 -0.83
CA ASN A 192 -1.07 16.81 0.09
C ASN A 192 -0.21 18.05 0.39
N GLU A 193 1.11 17.92 0.50
CA GLU A 193 2.05 19.06 0.60
C GLU A 193 2.00 20.00 -0.62
N LYS A 194 1.53 19.50 -1.77
CA LYS A 194 1.32 20.29 -2.98
C LYS A 194 -0.07 20.92 -3.07
N GLY A 195 -0.90 20.77 -2.04
CA GLY A 195 -2.23 21.37 -1.94
C GLY A 195 -3.36 20.52 -2.54
N TYR A 196 -3.11 19.24 -2.81
CA TYR A 196 -4.14 18.29 -3.22
C TYR A 196 -4.65 17.54 -2.00
N GLU A 197 -5.79 17.97 -1.46
CA GLU A 197 -6.38 17.43 -0.23
C GLU A 197 -7.03 16.06 -0.48
N VAL A 198 -6.25 14.99 -0.38
CA VAL A 198 -6.74 13.62 -0.57
C VAL A 198 -6.39 12.72 0.59
N GLU A 199 -7.39 11.99 1.08
CA GLU A 199 -7.25 11.03 2.19
C GLU A 199 -6.65 9.69 1.74
N THR A 200 -6.76 9.36 0.46
CA THR A 200 -6.24 8.13 -0.16
C THR A 200 -6.23 8.29 -1.69
N PHE A 201 -5.72 7.29 -2.40
CA PHE A 201 -5.78 7.26 -3.86
C PHE A 201 -6.91 6.36 -4.38
N GLY A 202 -7.44 6.72 -5.55
CA GLY A 202 -8.20 5.82 -6.39
C GLY A 202 -7.28 4.76 -7.02
N PHE A 203 -7.78 3.53 -7.17
CA PHE A 203 -7.01 2.40 -7.72
C PHE A 203 -7.62 1.89 -9.01
N ILE A 204 -6.83 1.93 -10.09
CA ILE A 204 -7.12 1.15 -11.29
C ILE A 204 -6.75 -0.31 -11.06
N SER A 205 -5.64 -0.58 -10.37
CA SER A 205 -5.19 -1.94 -10.06
C SER A 205 -4.15 -1.96 -8.95
N GLY A 206 -4.31 -2.86 -7.98
CA GLY A 206 -3.24 -3.31 -7.11
C GLY A 206 -2.67 -4.65 -7.57
N TYR A 207 -2.70 -5.66 -6.71
CA TYR A 207 -2.25 -7.01 -7.05
C TYR A 207 -3.06 -7.62 -8.19
N ARG A 208 -2.39 -8.43 -9.02
CA ARG A 208 -3.03 -9.26 -10.05
C ARG A 208 -2.59 -10.70 -9.85
N THR A 209 -3.53 -11.64 -9.92
CA THR A 209 -3.16 -13.05 -10.07
C THR A 209 -2.40 -13.23 -11.39
N PRO A 210 -1.45 -14.18 -11.49
CA PRO A 210 -0.86 -14.54 -12.78
C PRO A 210 -1.91 -14.81 -13.88
N PHE A 211 -2.99 -15.53 -13.53
CA PHE A 211 -4.10 -15.81 -14.45
C PHE A 211 -4.76 -14.53 -14.98
N TYR A 212 -5.20 -13.64 -14.08
CA TYR A 212 -5.87 -12.40 -14.47
C TYR A 212 -4.97 -11.47 -15.26
N ASN A 213 -3.70 -11.36 -14.86
CA ASN A 213 -2.73 -10.54 -15.57
C ASN A 213 -2.59 -11.02 -17.03
N LYS A 214 -2.51 -12.34 -17.25
CA LYS A 214 -2.47 -12.93 -18.59
C LYS A 214 -3.78 -12.70 -19.36
N SER A 215 -4.94 -12.85 -18.72
CA SER A 215 -6.25 -12.73 -19.40
C SER A 215 -6.53 -11.32 -19.94
N ILE A 216 -5.92 -10.29 -19.36
CA ILE A 216 -5.99 -8.91 -19.86
C ILE A 216 -4.82 -8.53 -20.78
N GLY A 217 -4.03 -9.50 -21.25
CA GLY A 217 -2.96 -9.30 -22.24
C GLY A 217 -1.67 -8.68 -21.67
N ASN A 218 -1.47 -8.67 -20.35
CA ASN A 218 -0.25 -8.11 -19.75
C ASN A 218 0.90 -9.13 -19.70
N VAL A 219 2.12 -8.61 -19.60
CA VAL A 219 3.35 -9.41 -19.52
C VAL A 219 3.46 -10.16 -18.19
N GLN A 220 4.00 -11.39 -18.25
CA GLN A 220 4.11 -12.29 -17.08
C GLN A 220 4.97 -11.74 -15.92
N TYR A 221 5.97 -10.91 -16.22
CA TYR A 221 6.85 -10.30 -15.22
C TYR A 221 6.36 -8.92 -14.73
N SER A 222 5.08 -8.60 -14.94
CA SER A 222 4.49 -7.38 -14.39
C SER A 222 4.65 -7.33 -12.87
N ARG A 223 5.05 -6.18 -12.33
CA ARG A 223 5.23 -6.00 -10.89
C ARG A 223 3.94 -6.16 -10.07
N HIS A 224 2.77 -5.99 -10.69
CA HIS A 224 1.47 -6.27 -10.07
C HIS A 224 1.33 -7.74 -9.64
N VAL A 225 1.90 -8.68 -10.41
CA VAL A 225 1.82 -10.13 -10.14
C VAL A 225 2.61 -10.51 -8.88
N TYR A 226 3.59 -9.70 -8.50
CA TYR A 226 4.47 -9.90 -7.35
C TYR A 226 4.15 -8.92 -6.19
N GLY A 227 2.97 -8.30 -6.21
CA GLY A 227 2.49 -7.39 -5.17
C GLY A 227 3.26 -6.07 -5.04
N GLY A 228 4.11 -5.75 -6.03
CA GLY A 228 5.06 -4.65 -5.95
C GLY A 228 4.66 -3.41 -6.74
N ALA A 229 3.44 -3.33 -7.25
CA ALA A 229 2.97 -2.21 -8.06
C ALA A 229 1.51 -1.81 -7.78
N ALA A 230 1.21 -0.55 -8.06
CA ALA A 230 -0.13 0.00 -8.05
C ALA A 230 -0.31 0.97 -9.23
N ASP A 231 -1.50 0.94 -9.81
CA ASP A 231 -1.98 1.91 -10.81
C ASP A 231 -2.99 2.82 -10.10
N ILE A 232 -2.63 4.08 -9.88
CA ILE A 232 -3.31 5.00 -8.96
C ILE A 232 -3.63 6.37 -9.58
N PHE A 233 -4.65 7.02 -9.06
CA PHE A 233 -5.08 8.37 -9.44
C PHE A 233 -5.56 9.17 -8.21
N ILE A 234 -5.63 10.49 -8.36
CA ILE A 234 -6.14 11.41 -7.34
C ILE A 234 -7.66 11.54 -7.54
N ASP A 235 -8.42 11.27 -6.49
CA ASP A 235 -9.90 11.19 -6.49
C ASP A 235 -10.46 11.75 -5.17
N GLN A 236 -10.40 13.08 -5.04
CA GLN A 236 -10.85 13.85 -3.89
C GLN A 236 -12.37 13.81 -3.76
N ASN A 237 -13.08 13.89 -4.90
CA ASN A 237 -14.54 13.92 -4.92
C ASN A 237 -15.17 12.52 -4.79
N LYS A 238 -14.36 11.45 -4.83
CA LYS A 238 -14.74 10.04 -4.68
C LYS A 238 -15.69 9.56 -5.77
N ASP A 239 -15.58 10.10 -6.99
CA ASP A 239 -16.40 9.72 -8.15
C ASP A 239 -15.80 8.53 -8.95
N GLY A 240 -14.63 8.04 -8.53
CA GLY A 240 -13.94 6.93 -9.17
C GLY A 240 -13.13 7.35 -10.40
N ARG A 241 -12.85 8.65 -10.57
CA ARG A 241 -12.10 9.21 -11.69
C ARG A 241 -10.99 10.13 -11.18
N MET A 242 -9.96 10.32 -12.02
CA MET A 242 -8.98 11.39 -11.85
C MET A 242 -9.67 12.75 -11.74
N ASP A 243 -9.25 13.56 -10.78
CA ASP A 243 -9.67 14.95 -10.64
C ASP A 243 -9.02 15.89 -11.67
N ASP A 244 -9.66 17.05 -11.87
CA ASP A 244 -9.09 18.21 -12.55
C ASP A 244 -8.10 18.94 -11.60
N LEU A 245 -6.83 18.60 -11.72
CA LEU A 245 -5.76 19.08 -10.84
C LEU A 245 -5.24 20.46 -11.22
N ASN A 246 -5.39 20.84 -12.49
CA ASN A 246 -4.97 22.16 -12.98
C ASN A 246 -6.09 23.22 -12.91
N LYS A 247 -7.32 22.79 -12.62
CA LYS A 247 -8.53 23.62 -12.48
C LYS A 247 -8.93 24.32 -13.79
N ASP A 248 -8.69 23.66 -14.93
CA ASP A 248 -9.05 24.19 -16.26
C ASP A 248 -10.48 23.78 -16.71
N GLY A 249 -11.18 23.01 -15.89
CA GLY A 249 -12.54 22.49 -16.13
C GLY A 249 -12.57 21.18 -16.93
N THR A 250 -11.41 20.62 -17.29
CA THR A 250 -11.31 19.42 -18.12
C THR A 250 -10.39 18.37 -17.50
N VAL A 251 -10.94 17.19 -17.19
CA VAL A 251 -10.13 16.02 -16.78
C VAL A 251 -9.45 15.38 -18.00
N ASP A 252 -8.15 15.63 -18.14
CA ASP A 252 -7.31 15.21 -19.28
C ASP A 252 -5.88 14.75 -18.90
N GLU A 253 -4.98 14.67 -19.89
CA GLU A 253 -3.61 14.19 -19.68
C GLU A 253 -2.73 15.17 -18.89
N LYS A 254 -3.10 16.45 -18.81
CA LYS A 254 -2.39 17.47 -18.03
C LYS A 254 -2.50 17.18 -16.53
N ASP A 255 -3.65 16.70 -16.08
CA ASP A 255 -3.87 16.30 -14.68
C ASP A 255 -3.00 15.11 -14.30
N VAL A 256 -2.99 14.08 -15.15
CA VAL A 256 -2.11 12.92 -14.95
C VAL A 256 -0.65 13.36 -14.91
N ARG A 257 -0.28 14.38 -15.70
CA ARG A 257 1.10 14.87 -15.79
C ARG A 257 1.50 15.62 -14.53
N ILE A 258 0.59 16.36 -13.91
CA ILE A 258 0.81 16.97 -12.60
C ILE A 258 1.13 15.87 -11.58
N PHE A 259 0.28 14.85 -11.46
CA PHE A 259 0.51 13.78 -10.48
C PHE A 259 1.81 13.02 -10.75
N TYR A 260 2.08 12.69 -12.01
CA TYR A 260 3.34 12.08 -12.43
C TYR A 260 4.55 12.93 -12.04
N ASN A 261 4.52 14.24 -12.29
CA ASN A 261 5.64 15.14 -12.01
C ASN A 261 5.90 15.31 -10.51
N ILE A 262 4.85 15.29 -9.68
CA ILE A 262 5.00 15.28 -8.21
C ILE A 262 5.86 14.07 -7.80
N VAL A 263 5.52 12.88 -8.29
CA VAL A 263 6.26 11.65 -7.96
C VAL A 263 7.65 11.61 -8.60
N GLU A 264 7.79 12.02 -9.87
CA GLU A 264 9.07 12.04 -10.57
C GLU A 264 10.09 12.95 -9.88
N SER A 265 9.65 14.10 -9.35
CA SER A 265 10.51 15.07 -8.66
C SER A 265 11.16 14.52 -7.39
N GLU A 266 10.65 13.42 -6.84
CA GLU A 266 11.20 12.79 -5.64
C GLU A 266 12.37 11.86 -5.95
N TYR A 267 12.51 11.35 -7.18
CA TYR A 267 13.54 10.36 -7.52
C TYR A 267 14.98 10.86 -7.42
N SER A 268 15.20 12.18 -7.41
CA SER A 268 16.53 12.78 -7.22
C SER A 268 16.87 13.05 -5.75
N LYS A 269 15.94 12.79 -4.82
CA LYS A 269 16.11 13.11 -3.39
C LYS A 269 16.52 11.86 -2.61
N ASP A 270 17.50 12.00 -1.72
CA ASP A 270 17.99 10.89 -0.89
C ASP A 270 16.89 10.20 -0.09
N ARG A 271 15.92 10.98 0.40
CA ARG A 271 14.74 10.50 1.13
C ARG A 271 13.88 9.49 0.34
N TYR A 272 14.01 9.45 -0.98
CA TYR A 272 13.24 8.57 -1.86
C TYR A 272 14.05 7.39 -2.40
N SER A 273 15.38 7.36 -2.18
CA SER A 273 16.27 6.32 -2.70
C SER A 273 15.79 4.90 -2.39
N TYR A 274 15.17 4.70 -1.22
CA TYR A 274 14.60 3.43 -0.80
C TYR A 274 13.37 3.00 -1.61
N PHE A 275 12.60 3.95 -2.15
CA PHE A 275 11.35 3.71 -2.89
C PHE A 275 11.53 3.64 -4.42
N VAL A 276 12.77 3.63 -4.91
CA VAL A 276 13.07 3.63 -6.35
C VAL A 276 12.39 2.45 -7.06
N GLY A 277 11.74 2.76 -8.18
CA GLY A 277 11.16 1.78 -9.08
C GLY A 277 10.67 2.37 -10.40
N GLY A 278 9.72 1.68 -11.01
CA GLY A 278 8.99 2.13 -12.19
C GLY A 278 8.03 3.28 -11.86
N LEU A 279 7.92 4.20 -12.81
CA LEU A 279 6.89 5.23 -12.85
C LEU A 279 6.36 5.31 -14.28
N GLY A 280 5.08 5.05 -14.48
CA GLY A 280 4.45 5.04 -15.81
C GLY A 280 3.34 6.09 -15.91
N PHE A 281 3.19 6.70 -17.08
CA PHE A 281 2.18 7.70 -17.39
C PHE A 281 1.09 7.11 -18.29
N TYR A 282 -0.17 7.12 -17.84
CA TYR A 282 -1.29 6.58 -18.62
C TYR A 282 -2.37 7.63 -18.84
N ARG A 283 -2.54 8.00 -20.11
CA ARG A 283 -3.59 8.92 -20.56
C ARG A 283 -4.98 8.33 -20.33
N LYS A 284 -5.97 9.22 -20.26
CA LYS A 284 -7.39 8.89 -20.36
C LYS A 284 -7.68 8.03 -21.59
N ASN A 285 -8.58 7.07 -21.44
CA ASN A 285 -9.20 6.34 -22.54
C ASN A 285 -10.67 6.03 -22.21
N SER A 286 -11.31 5.16 -22.99
CA SER A 286 -12.72 4.78 -22.78
C SER A 286 -12.99 4.04 -21.47
N ARG A 287 -11.97 3.49 -20.80
CA ARG A 287 -12.09 2.66 -19.59
C ARG A 287 -11.67 3.38 -18.31
N HIS A 288 -10.77 4.37 -18.39
CA HIS A 288 -10.27 5.10 -17.23
C HIS A 288 -9.96 6.57 -17.57
N SER A 289 -10.08 7.44 -16.58
CA SER A 289 -9.84 8.89 -16.68
C SER A 289 -8.36 9.29 -16.72
N GLY A 290 -7.45 8.33 -16.59
CA GLY A 290 -6.00 8.55 -16.53
C GLY A 290 -5.46 8.20 -15.16
N PHE A 291 -4.21 7.76 -15.11
CA PHE A 291 -3.57 7.30 -13.87
C PHE A 291 -2.05 7.27 -14.02
N ILE A 292 -1.35 7.12 -12.90
CA ILE A 292 0.08 6.78 -12.90
C ILE A 292 0.29 5.35 -12.42
N HIS A 293 1.29 4.69 -12.98
CA HIS A 293 1.80 3.43 -12.45
C HIS A 293 2.97 3.73 -11.51
N VAL A 294 3.00 3.08 -10.35
CA VAL A 294 4.18 3.07 -9.47
C VAL A 294 4.53 1.66 -9.06
N ASP A 295 5.82 1.37 -8.96
CA ASP A 295 6.29 0.11 -8.38
C ASP A 295 7.56 0.29 -7.54
N VAL A 296 7.94 -0.78 -6.85
CA VAL A 296 9.15 -0.87 -6.00
C VAL A 296 10.17 -1.86 -6.56
N ARG A 297 10.40 -1.85 -7.88
CA ARG A 297 11.33 -2.79 -8.55
C ARG A 297 12.81 -2.58 -8.23
N GLY A 298 13.16 -1.54 -7.45
CA GLY A 298 14.53 -1.24 -7.04
C GLY A 298 15.41 -0.62 -8.13
N SER A 299 14.84 -0.29 -9.28
CA SER A 299 15.55 0.37 -10.39
C SER A 299 14.61 1.31 -11.14
N LYS A 300 15.15 2.45 -11.59
CA LYS A 300 14.40 3.46 -12.34
C LYS A 300 13.94 2.89 -13.69
N ALA A 301 12.66 3.01 -13.99
CA ALA A 301 12.06 2.70 -15.30
C ALA A 301 10.92 3.69 -15.59
N ARG A 302 10.78 4.13 -16.85
CA ARG A 302 9.78 5.13 -17.28
C ARG A 302 9.11 4.70 -18.57
N TRP A 303 7.83 5.00 -18.70
CA TRP A 303 7.04 4.80 -19.92
C TRP A 303 5.76 5.64 -19.88
#